data_AF-A0A1G0FZ19-F1
#
_entry.id   AF-A0A1G0FZ19-F1
#
_cell.length_a   1.000
_cell.length_b   1.000
_cell.length_c   1.000
_cell.angle_alpha   90.00
_cell.angle_beta   90.00
_cell.angle_gamma   90.00
#
_symmetry.space_group_name_H-M   'P 1'
#
loop_
_entity.id
_entity.type
_entity.pdbx_description
1 polymer ?
#
loop_
_entity_poly.entity_id
_entity_poly.type
_entity_poly.pdbx_seq_one_letter_code
_entity_poly.pdbx_strand_id
1 'polypeptide(L)'
;MNFSFLRPSRVIKGTIKTVANVPAWLGFSFLKNNTKGLIRFLRPFYKPTTVNQSETFAEATNRLNLTEQDLSRRQKNLAGQAWLFGLLSLGMVLYAINLIFSLHVGPAVLSLLISVFFFVKMCTCRFWIFQIKHRKLGCSVNEWLQNKVEEPKS
;
A
#
# COMPACT_ATOMS: atom_id res chain seq x y z
N MET A 1 29.79 38.80 41.26
CA MET A 1 30.42 39.05 39.95
C MET A 1 29.57 38.36 38.88
N ASN A 2 28.92 39.13 38.01
CA ASN A 2 28.00 38.65 36.97
C ASN A 2 28.79 38.11 35.77
N PHE A 3 28.49 36.89 35.29
CA PHE A 3 28.98 36.41 33.98
C PHE A 3 27.84 35.78 33.18
N SER A 4 27.11 36.65 32.49
CA SER A 4 26.16 36.35 31.44
C SER A 4 26.86 36.21 30.09
N PHE A 5 27.36 35.03 29.70
CA PHE A 5 27.71 34.80 28.28
C PHE A 5 27.88 33.33 27.87
N LEU A 6 26.77 32.64 27.64
CA LEU A 6 26.77 31.53 26.67
C LEU A 6 25.82 31.90 25.54
N ARG A 7 26.26 32.80 24.65
CA ARG A 7 25.62 32.95 23.34
C ARG A 7 26.04 31.76 22.48
N PRO A 8 25.13 30.88 22.06
CA PRO A 8 25.48 29.82 21.13
C PRO A 8 25.96 30.45 19.83
N SER A 9 27.18 30.11 19.40
CA SER A 9 27.79 30.66 18.17
C SER A 9 26.91 30.34 16.95
N ARG A 10 26.92 31.22 15.94
CA ARG A 10 26.10 31.09 14.71
C ARG A 10 26.27 29.73 14.01
N VAL A 11 27.45 29.12 14.15
CA VAL A 11 27.83 27.86 13.50
C VAL A 11 27.03 26.68 14.05
N ILE A 12 26.84 26.61 15.37
CA ILE A 12 26.05 25.55 16.02
C ILE A 12 24.56 25.69 15.65
N LYS A 13 24.06 26.94 15.61
CA LYS A 13 22.69 27.24 15.17
C LYS A 13 22.46 26.89 13.69
N GLY A 14 23.46 27.02 12.83
CA GLY A 14 23.39 26.64 11.41
C GLY A 14 23.31 25.13 11.21
N THR A 15 24.14 24.37 11.93
CA THR A 15 24.20 22.91 11.79
C THR A 15 22.93 22.23 12.30
N ILE A 16 22.40 22.66 13.45
CA ILE A 16 21.13 22.14 13.99
C ILE A 16 19.95 22.45 13.05
N LYS A 17 19.95 23.64 12.42
CA LYS A 17 18.91 24.01 11.44
C LYS A 17 18.95 23.15 10.18
N THR A 18 20.12 22.70 9.73
CA THR A 18 20.24 21.84 8.54
C THR A 18 19.82 20.39 8.82
N VAL A 19 20.11 19.86 10.01
CA VAL A 19 19.73 18.49 10.41
C VAL A 19 18.25 18.41 10.80
N ALA A 20 17.70 19.44 11.45
CA ALA A 20 16.28 19.51 11.81
C ALA A 20 15.35 19.83 10.61
N ASN A 21 15.91 20.09 9.42
CA ASN A 21 15.13 20.36 8.21
C ASN A 21 14.75 19.05 7.50
N VAL A 22 13.95 18.23 8.19
CA VAL A 22 13.36 16.98 7.70
C VAL A 22 12.68 17.13 6.31
N PRO A 23 11.91 18.20 6.02
CA PRO A 23 11.31 18.34 4.68
C PRO A 23 12.34 18.65 3.58
N ALA A 24 13.49 19.24 3.90
CA ALA A 24 14.58 19.43 2.94
C ALA A 24 15.32 18.12 2.64
N TRP A 25 15.57 17.29 3.66
CA TRP A 25 16.20 15.96 3.50
C TRP A 25 15.36 14.99 2.68
N LEU A 26 14.04 14.96 2.92
CA LEU A 26 13.10 14.13 2.17
C LEU A 26 12.78 14.68 0.78
N GLY A 27 13.36 15.83 0.39
CA GLY A 27 13.04 16.49 -0.88
C GLY A 27 11.54 16.74 -1.00
N PHE A 28 10.88 17.21 0.05
CA PHE A 28 9.41 17.34 0.10
C PHE A 28 8.84 18.15 -1.06
N SER A 29 9.57 19.16 -1.55
CA SER A 29 9.23 19.93 -2.75
C SER A 29 9.25 19.06 -4.02
N PHE A 30 10.27 18.23 -4.20
CA PHE A 30 10.37 17.26 -5.29
C PHE A 30 9.27 16.21 -5.16
N LEU A 31 9.08 15.61 -3.99
CA LEU A 31 8.05 14.59 -3.75
C LEU A 31 6.64 15.15 -4.00
N LYS A 32 6.34 16.36 -3.51
CA LYS A 32 5.06 17.05 -3.71
C LYS A 32 4.80 17.36 -5.19
N ASN A 33 5.81 17.82 -5.93
CA ASN A 33 5.67 18.13 -7.35
C ASN A 33 5.49 16.86 -8.20
N ASN A 34 6.26 15.80 -7.93
CA ASN A 34 6.11 14.51 -8.61
C ASN A 34 4.77 13.84 -8.28
N THR A 35 4.34 13.89 -7.01
CA THR A 35 3.04 13.35 -6.59
C THR A 35 1.88 14.08 -7.25
N LYS A 36 1.95 15.41 -7.39
CA LYS A 36 0.93 16.17 -8.14
C LYS A 36 0.89 15.79 -9.63
N GLY A 37 2.05 15.57 -10.24
CA GLY A 37 2.16 15.09 -11.62
C GLY A 37 1.52 13.71 -11.80
N LEU A 38 1.84 12.77 -10.90
CA LEU A 38 1.26 11.43 -10.87
C LEU A 38 -0.26 11.46 -10.66
N ILE A 39 -0.76 12.24 -9.70
CA ILE A 39 -2.21 12.38 -9.47
C ILE A 39 -2.90 12.95 -10.71
N ARG A 40 -2.32 13.97 -11.36
CA ARG A 40 -2.88 14.56 -12.58
C ARG A 40 -2.91 13.55 -13.73
N PHE A 41 -1.88 12.71 -13.85
CA PHE A 41 -1.83 11.65 -14.85
C PHE A 41 -2.82 10.51 -14.57
N LEU A 42 -3.04 10.15 -13.30
CA LEU A 42 -3.94 9.06 -12.90
C LEU A 42 -5.41 9.49 -12.83
N ARG A 43 -5.69 10.79 -12.65
CA ARG A 43 -7.05 11.35 -12.56
C ARG A 43 -7.99 10.96 -13.72
N PRO A 44 -7.57 10.92 -15.00
CA PRO A 44 -8.42 10.52 -16.12
C PRO A 44 -8.73 9.02 -16.14
N PHE A 45 -7.85 8.19 -15.60
CA PHE A 45 -8.04 6.74 -15.49
C PHE A 45 -8.92 6.36 -14.29
N TYR A 46 -9.06 7.26 -13.32
CA TYR A 46 -9.94 7.09 -12.18
C TYR A 46 -11.36 7.55 -12.53
N LYS A 47 -12.16 6.67 -13.11
CA LYS A 47 -13.62 6.84 -13.14
C LYS A 47 -14.17 6.38 -11.79
N PRO A 48 -14.66 7.26 -10.90
CA PRO A 48 -15.39 6.81 -9.73
C PRO A 48 -16.69 6.18 -10.20
N THR A 49 -16.73 4.84 -10.25
CA THR A 49 -18.00 4.13 -10.38
C THR A 49 -18.77 4.42 -9.11
N THR A 50 -19.71 5.36 -9.18
CA THR A 50 -20.71 5.59 -8.13
C THR A 50 -21.62 4.37 -8.10
N VAL A 51 -21.19 3.33 -7.37
CA VAL A 51 -22.02 2.17 -7.08
C VAL A 51 -23.07 2.63 -6.06
N ASN A 52 -24.17 3.18 -6.55
CA ASN A 52 -25.26 3.71 -5.75
C ASN A 52 -26.23 2.62 -5.27
N GLN A 53 -25.83 1.35 -5.34
CA GLN A 53 -26.63 0.22 -4.92
C GLN A 53 -25.72 -0.80 -4.22
N SER A 54 -26.11 -1.23 -3.04
CA SER A 54 -25.53 -2.37 -2.33
C SER A 54 -25.82 -3.65 -3.14
N GLU A 55 -25.13 -3.83 -4.26
CA GLU A 55 -25.30 -4.98 -5.13
C GLU A 55 -24.89 -6.24 -4.36
N THR A 56 -25.82 -7.16 -4.17
CA THR A 56 -25.55 -8.42 -3.46
C THR A 56 -24.74 -9.35 -4.35
N PHE A 57 -23.93 -10.27 -3.79
CA PHE A 57 -23.11 -11.20 -4.58
C PHE A 57 -23.90 -11.99 -5.63
N ALA A 58 -25.17 -12.32 -5.34
CA ALA A 58 -26.10 -12.94 -6.27
C ALA A 58 -26.45 -12.05 -7.48
N GLU A 59 -26.60 -10.75 -7.27
CA GLU A 59 -26.94 -9.78 -8.30
C GLU A 59 -25.72 -9.50 -9.20
N ALA A 60 -24.52 -9.41 -8.60
CA ALA A 60 -23.27 -9.25 -9.34
C ALA A 60 -22.91 -10.51 -10.16
N THR A 61 -23.14 -11.71 -9.64
CA THR A 61 -22.90 -12.96 -10.38
C THR A 61 -23.88 -13.13 -11.53
N ASN A 62 -25.14 -12.72 -11.35
CA ASN A 62 -26.15 -12.69 -12.41
C ASN A 62 -25.81 -11.66 -13.50
N ARG A 63 -25.44 -10.42 -13.12
CA ARG A 63 -24.99 -9.39 -14.08
C ARG A 63 -23.77 -9.83 -14.88
N LEU A 64 -22.80 -10.45 -14.22
CA LEU A 64 -21.56 -10.92 -14.87
C LEU A 64 -21.69 -12.30 -15.54
N ASN A 65 -22.87 -12.94 -15.53
CA ASN A 65 -23.11 -14.29 -16.06
C ASN A 65 -22.04 -15.31 -15.58
N LEU A 66 -21.65 -15.23 -14.31
CA LEU A 66 -20.59 -16.08 -13.78
C LEU A 66 -21.15 -17.43 -13.36
N THR A 67 -20.62 -18.50 -13.94
CA THR A 67 -20.89 -19.85 -13.48
C THR A 67 -20.06 -20.17 -12.22
N GLU A 68 -20.51 -21.15 -11.43
CA GLU A 68 -19.76 -21.66 -10.27
C GLU A 68 -18.36 -22.17 -10.66
N GLN A 69 -18.22 -22.69 -11.88
CA GLN A 69 -16.93 -23.13 -12.42
C GLN A 69 -15.97 -21.95 -12.66
N ASP A 70 -16.49 -20.82 -13.16
CA ASP A 70 -15.70 -19.61 -13.36
C ASP A 70 -15.23 -18.99 -12.04
N LEU A 71 -16.06 -19.03 -10.99
CA LEU A 71 -15.68 -18.58 -9.65
C LEU A 71 -14.55 -19.42 -9.07
N SER A 72 -14.65 -20.75 -9.17
CA SER A 72 -13.58 -21.65 -8.70
C SER A 72 -12.26 -21.42 -9.46
N ARG A 73 -12.34 -21.24 -10.79
CA ARG A 73 -11.15 -20.93 -11.61
C ARG A 73 -10.52 -19.61 -11.23
N ARG A 74 -11.32 -18.55 -11.03
CA ARG A 74 -10.85 -17.25 -10.55
C ARG A 74 -10.18 -17.35 -9.19
N GLN A 75 -10.77 -18.10 -8.26
CA GLN A 75 -10.19 -18.30 -6.94
C GLN A 75 -8.81 -18.96 -7.01
N LYS A 76 -8.64 -20.01 -7.83
CA LYS A 76 -7.33 -20.66 -8.05
C LYS A 76 -6.31 -19.70 -8.65
N ASN A 77 -6.70 -18.92 -9.66
CA ASN A 77 -5.83 -17.93 -10.29
C ASN A 77 -5.40 -16.85 -9.29
N LEU A 78 -6.33 -16.34 -8.47
CA LEU A 78 -6.04 -15.36 -7.42
C LEU A 78 -5.10 -15.94 -6.35
N ALA A 79 -5.25 -17.21 -6.00
CA ALA A 79 -4.36 -17.88 -5.05
C ALA A 79 -2.93 -17.98 -5.62
N GLY A 80 -2.79 -18.35 -6.90
CA GLY A 80 -1.50 -18.36 -7.60
C GLY A 80 -0.86 -16.97 -7.66
N GLN A 81 -1.65 -15.93 -7.98
CA GLN A 81 -1.18 -14.54 -8.00
C GLN A 81 -0.73 -14.06 -6.61
N ALA A 82 -1.47 -14.40 -5.55
CA ALA A 82 -1.09 -14.04 -4.18
C ALA A 82 0.27 -14.64 -3.81
N TRP A 83 0.49 -15.92 -4.12
CA TRP A 83 1.78 -16.58 -3.90
C TRP A 83 2.91 -15.93 -4.70
N LEU A 84 2.68 -15.63 -5.98
CA LEU A 84 3.65 -14.96 -6.83
C LEU A 84 4.07 -13.60 -6.24
N PHE A 85 3.09 -12.74 -5.88
CA PHE A 85 3.40 -11.44 -5.29
C PHE A 85 4.04 -11.54 -3.91
N GLY A 86 3.69 -12.55 -3.11
CA GLY A 86 4.35 -12.83 -1.83
C GLY A 86 5.83 -13.18 -2.01
N LEU A 87 6.14 -14.07 -2.96
CA LEU A 87 7.52 -14.45 -3.28
C LEU A 87 8.33 -13.28 -3.84
N LEU A 88 7.75 -12.49 -4.74
CA LEU A 88 8.40 -11.29 -5.29
C LEU A 88 8.66 -10.24 -4.20
N SER A 89 7.68 -10.02 -3.31
CA SER A 89 7.83 -9.10 -2.18
C SER A 89 8.98 -9.53 -1.28
N LEU A 90 9.04 -10.81 -0.90
CA LEU A 90 10.13 -11.37 -0.09
C LEU A 90 11.49 -11.24 -0.78
N GLY A 91 11.57 -11.59 -2.06
CA GLY A 91 12.79 -11.44 -2.86
C GLY A 91 13.29 -10.00 -2.91
N MET A 92 12.38 -9.03 -3.06
CA MET A 92 12.71 -7.61 -3.04
C MET A 92 13.19 -7.13 -1.66
N VAL A 93 12.67 -7.66 -0.55
CA VAL A 93 13.18 -7.34 0.79
C VAL A 93 14.61 -7.85 0.94
N LEU A 94 14.87 -9.10 0.57
CA LEU A 94 16.22 -9.68 0.64
C LEU A 94 17.22 -8.90 -0.22
N TYR A 95 16.80 -8.50 -1.43
CA TYR A 95 17.59 -7.65 -2.30
C TYR A 95 17.86 -6.27 -1.69
N ALA A 96 16.85 -5.62 -1.11
CA ALA A 96 17.02 -4.34 -0.44
C ALA A 96 18.02 -4.44 0.72
N ILE A 97 17.95 -5.51 1.52
CA ILE A 97 18.92 -5.78 2.60
C ILE A 97 20.34 -5.89 2.05
N ASN A 98 20.54 -6.65 0.97
CA ASN A 98 21.84 -6.78 0.32
C ASN A 98 22.41 -5.42 -0.19
N LEU A 99 21.53 -4.55 -0.69
CA LEU A 99 21.91 -3.20 -1.14
C LEU A 99 22.30 -2.27 0.00
N ILE A 100 21.67 -2.41 1.18
CA ILE A 100 22.02 -1.65 2.38
C ILE A 100 23.45 -2.00 2.82
N PHE A 101 23.81 -3.30 2.81
CA PHE A 101 25.18 -3.72 3.12
C PHE A 101 26.21 -3.17 2.14
N SER A 102 25.83 -2.98 0.88
CA SER A 102 26.67 -2.37 -0.15
C SER A 102 26.72 -0.83 -0.07
N LEU A 103 26.18 -0.18 0.97
CA LEU A 103 26.02 1.27 1.14
C LEU A 103 25.20 1.99 0.03
N HIS A 104 24.45 1.27 -0.79
CA HIS A 104 23.61 1.86 -1.85
C HIS A 104 22.20 2.16 -1.32
N VAL A 105 22.09 3.17 -0.43
CA VAL A 105 20.86 3.47 0.32
C VAL A 105 19.69 3.90 -0.59
N GLY A 106 19.94 4.67 -1.65
CA GLY A 106 18.89 5.13 -2.56
C GLY A 106 18.14 3.97 -3.25
N PRO A 107 18.84 3.09 -3.98
CA PRO A 107 18.26 1.91 -4.60
C PRO A 107 17.63 0.93 -3.59
N ALA A 108 18.17 0.85 -2.36
CA ALA A 108 17.60 0.02 -1.31
C ALA A 108 16.20 0.51 -0.88
N VAL A 109 16.05 1.83 -0.67
CA VAL A 109 14.74 2.43 -0.33
C VAL A 109 13.73 2.21 -1.46
N LEU A 110 14.15 2.38 -2.72
CA LEU A 110 13.28 2.13 -3.86
C LEU A 110 12.83 0.66 -3.94
N SER A 111 13.74 -0.28 -3.72
CA SER A 111 13.44 -1.72 -3.70
C SER A 111 12.46 -2.07 -2.57
N LEU A 112 12.59 -1.43 -1.42
CA LEU A 112 11.67 -1.59 -0.28
C LEU A 112 10.26 -1.06 -0.59
N LEU A 113 10.15 0.10 -1.26
CA LEU A 113 8.86 0.62 -1.72
C LEU A 113 8.16 -0.33 -2.72
N ILE A 114 8.93 -0.90 -3.65
CA ILE A 114 8.42 -1.90 -4.60
C ILE A 114 7.95 -3.16 -3.87
N SER A 115 8.71 -3.61 -2.85
CA SER A 115 8.29 -4.74 -2.01
C SER A 115 6.96 -4.48 -1.30
N VAL A 116 6.78 -3.29 -0.72
CA VAL A 116 5.50 -2.89 -0.09
C VAL A 116 4.35 -2.90 -1.10
N PHE A 117 4.59 -2.42 -2.32
CA PHE A 117 3.58 -2.47 -3.38
C PHE A 117 3.14 -3.91 -3.69
N PHE A 118 4.08 -4.85 -3.84
CA PHE A 118 3.75 -6.26 -4.05
C PHE A 118 3.04 -6.88 -2.84
N PHE A 119 3.44 -6.51 -1.62
CA PHE A 119 2.78 -6.95 -0.41
C PHE A 119 1.31 -6.51 -0.35
N VAL A 120 1.01 -5.25 -0.69
CA VAL A 120 -0.37 -4.73 -0.78
C VAL A 120 -1.18 -5.51 -1.83
N LYS A 121 -0.57 -5.85 -2.98
CA LYS A 121 -1.21 -6.68 -4.00
C LYS A 121 -1.53 -8.09 -3.49
N MET A 122 -0.59 -8.72 -2.79
CA MET A 122 -0.82 -10.01 -2.14
C MET A 122 -2.02 -9.95 -1.17
N CYS A 123 -2.07 -8.94 -0.30
CA CYS A 123 -3.18 -8.74 0.64
C CYS A 123 -4.52 -8.53 -0.08
N THR A 124 -4.53 -7.76 -1.16
CA THR A 124 -5.73 -7.54 -1.99
C THR A 124 -6.22 -8.83 -2.64
N CYS A 125 -5.32 -9.65 -3.21
CA CYS A 125 -5.69 -10.96 -3.76
C CYS A 125 -6.28 -11.88 -2.68
N ARG A 126 -5.67 -11.91 -1.48
CA ARG A 126 -6.20 -12.69 -0.34
C ARG A 126 -7.58 -12.19 0.13
N PHE A 127 -7.80 -10.88 0.11
CA PHE A 127 -9.08 -10.29 0.43
C PHE A 127 -10.15 -10.67 -0.60
N TRP A 128 -9.84 -10.64 -1.90
CA TRP A 128 -10.78 -11.09 -2.93
C TRP A 128 -11.12 -12.58 -2.83
N ILE A 129 -10.14 -13.43 -2.49
CA ILE A 129 -10.41 -14.86 -2.21
C ILE A 129 -11.40 -15.00 -1.04
N PHE A 130 -11.24 -14.20 0.01
CA PHE A 130 -12.15 -14.19 1.15
C PHE A 130 -13.57 -13.78 0.74
N GLN A 131 -13.72 -12.72 -0.05
CA GLN A 131 -15.04 -12.27 -0.54
C GLN A 131 -15.73 -13.33 -1.42
N ILE A 132 -14.98 -14.01 -2.29
CA ILE A 132 -15.52 -15.11 -3.12
C ILE A 132 -15.96 -16.28 -2.23
N LYS A 133 -15.14 -16.65 -1.23
CA LYS A 133 -15.45 -17.75 -0.31
C LYS A 133 -16.72 -17.50 0.50
N HIS A 134 -16.92 -16.27 0.98
CA HIS A 134 -18.06 -15.90 1.81
C HIS A 134 -19.27 -15.37 1.03
N ARG A 135 -19.19 -15.28 -0.30
CA ARG A 135 -20.25 -14.78 -1.19
C ARG A 135 -20.88 -13.46 -0.71
N LYS A 136 -20.07 -12.56 -0.16
CA LYS A 136 -20.49 -11.23 0.32
C LYS A 136 -19.60 -10.16 -0.30
N LEU A 137 -20.23 -9.21 -1.00
CA LEU A 137 -19.61 -7.99 -1.49
C LEU A 137 -19.77 -6.93 -0.39
N GLY A 138 -18.68 -6.42 0.18
CA GLY A 138 -18.71 -5.41 1.24
C GLY A 138 -18.16 -5.83 2.62
N CYS A 139 -17.49 -6.98 2.76
CA CYS A 139 -16.84 -7.34 4.02
C CYS A 139 -15.84 -6.28 4.49
N SER A 140 -15.79 -6.04 5.81
CA SER A 140 -14.83 -5.12 6.41
C SER A 140 -13.43 -5.75 6.45
N VAL A 141 -12.38 -4.92 6.41
CA VAL A 141 -10.99 -5.38 6.60
C VAL A 141 -10.82 -6.02 7.98
N ASN A 142 -11.61 -5.59 8.98
CA ASN A 142 -11.58 -6.16 10.32
C ASN A 142 -12.14 -7.60 10.34
N GLU A 143 -13.23 -7.87 9.60
CA GLU A 143 -13.81 -9.21 9.44
C GLU A 143 -12.84 -10.16 8.73
N TRP A 144 -12.14 -9.65 7.70
CA TRP A 144 -11.11 -10.41 6.99
C TRP A 144 -9.94 -10.79 7.92
N LEU A 145 -9.45 -9.85 8.73
CA LEU A 145 -8.34 -10.10 9.64
C LEU A 145 -8.72 -11.12 10.72
N GLN A 146 -9.97 -11.10 11.18
CA GLN A 146 -10.48 -12.02 12.19
C GLN A 146 -10.97 -13.36 11.61
N ASN A 147 -11.04 -13.51 10.29
CA ASN A 147 -11.68 -14.63 9.59
C ASN A 147 -13.10 -14.96 10.09
N LYS A 148 -13.79 -13.99 10.71
CA LYS A 148 -15.15 -14.13 11.22
C LYS A 148 -16.05 -13.20 10.42
N VAL A 149 -17.07 -13.77 9.78
CA VAL A 149 -18.13 -12.99 9.17
C VAL A 149 -19.15 -12.73 10.26
N GLU A 150 -19.28 -11.49 10.71
CA GLU A 150 -20.36 -11.12 11.60
C GLU A 150 -21.68 -11.22 10.81
N GLU A 151 -22.63 -12.00 11.33
CA GLU A 151 -23.99 -11.98 10.82
C GLU A 151 -24.65 -10.66 11.24
N PRO A 152 -25.45 -10.02 10.37
CA PRO A 152 -26.11 -8.79 10.74
C PRO A 152 -26.97 -9.04 11.98
N LYS A 153 -26.71 -8.30 13.07
CA LYS A 153 -27.57 -8.31 14.25
C LYS A 153 -28.98 -7.88 13.80
N SER A 154 -29.91 -8.83 13.87
CA SER A 154 -31.35 -8.64 13.62
C SER A 154 -31.96 -7.62 14.56
#